data_AF-A0A4Y2DSH7-F1
#
_entry.id   AF-A0A4Y2DSH7-F1
#
_cell.length_a   1.000
_cell.length_b   1.000
_cell.length_c   1.000
_cell.angle_alpha   90.00
_cell.angle_beta   90.00
_cell.angle_gamma   90.00
#
_symmetry.space_group_name_H-M   'P 1'
#
loop_
_entity.id
_entity.type
_entity.pdbx_description
1 polymer ?
#
loop_
_entity_poly.entity_id
_entity_poly.type
_entity_poly.pdbx_seq_one_letter_code
_entity_poly.pdbx_strand_id
1 'polypeptide(L)'
;MYAFSKQLQYDNGKIQKLHQICLFKALIFPEVWLTAQKASDAPVNDLMLWKSPKMYEKYDPGVARATLLTFRRHLWYLTEKALTSCLFFKNGADSEKKKNAASLMKYKANEKSLPTVFPAFPVLNHTTKLHHLVGPKS
;
A
#
# COMPACT_ATOMS: atom_id res chain seq x y z
N MET A 1 -11.99 -6.40 19.79
CA MET A 1 -10.87 -6.25 20.74
C MET A 1 -11.22 -5.35 21.92
N TYR A 2 -11.68 -4.10 21.72
CA TYR A 2 -12.04 -3.21 22.85
C TYR A 2 -13.18 -3.76 23.71
N ALA A 3 -14.22 -4.31 23.06
CA ALA A 3 -15.37 -4.93 23.74
C ALA A 3 -15.00 -6.07 24.70
N PHE A 4 -13.79 -6.63 24.57
CA PHE A 4 -13.28 -7.72 25.41
C PHE A 4 -12.16 -7.26 26.35
N SER A 5 -11.95 -5.94 26.52
CA SER A 5 -10.82 -5.38 27.30
C SER A 5 -10.83 -5.84 28.75
N LYS A 6 -12.02 -6.02 29.34
CA LYS A 6 -12.19 -6.56 30.70
C LYS A 6 -11.80 -8.03 30.79
N GLN A 7 -12.27 -8.87 29.85
CA GLN A 7 -11.94 -10.30 29.80
C GLN A 7 -10.44 -10.53 29.54
N LEU A 8 -9.82 -9.66 28.74
CA LEU A 8 -8.40 -9.72 28.39
C LEU A 8 -7.50 -8.99 29.39
N GLN A 9 -8.06 -8.43 30.46
CA GLN A 9 -7.34 -7.73 31.55
C GLN A 9 -6.38 -6.65 31.02
N TYR A 10 -6.88 -5.80 30.12
CA TYR A 10 -6.08 -4.71 29.59
C TYR A 10 -5.94 -3.57 30.59
N ASP A 11 -4.68 -3.16 30.82
CA ASP A 11 -4.39 -1.93 31.54
C ASP A 11 -4.78 -0.69 30.71
N ASN A 12 -4.81 0.47 31.37
CA ASN A 12 -5.16 1.74 30.74
C ASN A 12 -4.24 2.09 29.55
N GLY A 13 -2.95 1.71 29.60
CA GLY A 13 -2.01 1.94 28.51
C GLY A 13 -2.34 1.12 27.27
N LYS A 14 -2.71 -0.16 27.44
CA LYS A 14 -3.21 -1.02 26.35
C LYS A 14 -4.50 -0.48 25.77
N ILE A 15 -5.43 -0.04 26.62
CA ILE A 15 -6.68 0.59 26.17
C ILE A 15 -6.41 1.82 25.32
N GLN A 16 -5.50 2.69 25.74
CA GLN A 16 -5.12 3.90 25.00
C GLN A 16 -4.49 3.56 23.64
N LYS A 17 -3.56 2.60 23.59
CA LYS A 17 -2.96 2.11 22.34
C LYS A 17 -3.99 1.50 21.40
N LEU A 18 -4.95 0.76 21.95
CA LEU A 18 -6.03 0.17 21.17
C LEU A 18 -6.93 1.25 20.56
N HIS A 19 -7.25 2.29 21.35
CA HIS A 19 -8.01 3.44 20.88
C HIS A 19 -7.29 4.16 19.73
N GLN A 20 -5.98 4.41 19.85
CA GLN A 20 -5.15 5.00 18.79
C GLN A 20 -5.22 4.17 17.48
N ILE A 21 -5.07 2.85 17.57
CA ILE A 21 -5.16 1.97 16.38
C ILE A 21 -6.57 1.98 15.79
N CYS A 22 -7.60 1.95 16.63
CA CYS A 22 -9.00 2.01 16.17
C CYS A 22 -9.30 3.31 15.44
N LEU A 23 -8.85 4.45 15.96
CA LEU A 23 -9.01 5.76 15.31
C LEU A 23 -8.28 5.80 13.97
N PHE A 24 -7.02 5.39 13.93
CA PHE A 24 -6.25 5.32 12.69
C PHE A 24 -6.95 4.44 11.65
N LYS A 25 -7.38 3.23 12.04
CA LYS A 25 -8.10 2.33 11.15
C LYS A 25 -9.40 2.96 10.65
N ALA A 26 -10.21 3.53 11.53
CA ALA A 26 -11.50 4.13 11.16
C ALA A 26 -11.34 5.32 10.19
N LEU A 27 -10.25 6.09 10.28
CA LEU A 27 -10.04 7.26 9.44
C LEU A 27 -9.37 6.94 8.09
N ILE A 28 -8.50 5.92 8.06
CA ILE A 28 -7.65 5.65 6.90
C ILE A 28 -8.12 4.43 6.09
N PHE A 29 -8.52 3.34 6.76
CA PHE A 29 -8.81 2.09 6.06
C PHE A 29 -10.11 2.08 5.26
N PRO A 30 -11.23 2.70 5.68
CA PRO A 30 -12.49 2.61 4.93
C PRO A 30 -12.37 3.07 3.49
N GLU A 31 -11.69 4.19 3.22
CA GLU A 31 -11.53 4.71 1.86
C GLU A 31 -10.81 3.70 0.96
N VAL A 32 -9.67 3.19 1.42
CA VAL A 32 -8.85 2.23 0.66
C VAL A 32 -9.54 0.87 0.53
N TRP A 33 -10.19 0.40 1.59
CA TRP A 33 -10.82 -0.92 1.62
C TRP A 33 -12.09 -0.97 0.77
N LEU A 34 -12.95 0.05 0.89
CA LEU A 34 -14.21 0.11 0.13
C LEU A 34 -13.97 0.33 -1.37
N THR A 35 -12.83 0.89 -1.74
CA THR A 35 -12.44 1.11 -3.15
C THR A 35 -11.63 -0.06 -3.74
N ALA A 36 -11.28 -1.08 -2.95
CA ALA A 36 -10.55 -2.27 -3.39
C ALA A 36 -11.50 -3.39 -3.88
N GLN A 37 -12.41 -3.07 -4.79
CA GLN A 37 -13.39 -4.04 -5.30
C GLN A 37 -12.78 -5.08 -6.25
N LYS A 38 -11.69 -4.72 -6.94
CA LYS A 38 -11.01 -5.59 -7.89
C LYS A 38 -9.53 -5.70 -7.57
N ALA A 39 -8.95 -6.86 -7.90
CA ALA A 39 -7.52 -7.08 -7.77
C ALA A 39 -6.68 -6.06 -8.59
N SER A 40 -7.22 -5.56 -9.71
CA SER A 40 -6.57 -4.53 -10.52
C SER A 40 -6.49 -3.16 -9.84
N ASP A 41 -7.29 -2.93 -8.79
CA ASP A 41 -7.28 -1.71 -7.97
C ASP A 41 -6.20 -1.77 -6.87
N ALA A 42 -5.74 -2.98 -6.53
CA ALA A 42 -4.89 -3.20 -5.36
C ALA A 42 -3.59 -2.37 -5.35
N PRO A 43 -2.80 -2.23 -6.44
CA PRO A 43 -1.57 -1.47 -6.35
C PRO A 43 -1.80 0.05 -6.23
N VAL A 44 -2.88 0.57 -6.83
CA VAL A 44 -3.25 1.99 -6.66
C VAL A 44 -3.65 2.25 -5.21
N ASN A 45 -4.48 1.36 -4.67
CA ASN A 45 -4.98 1.45 -3.31
C ASN A 45 -3.85 1.29 -2.28
N ASP A 46 -2.92 0.37 -2.48
CA ASP A 46 -1.73 0.21 -1.64
C ASP A 46 -0.83 1.46 -1.68
N LEU A 47 -0.62 2.06 -2.86
CA LEU A 47 0.17 3.29 -2.97
C LEU A 47 -0.52 4.47 -2.26
N MET A 48 -1.84 4.58 -2.37
CA MET A 48 -2.63 5.61 -1.67
C MET A 48 -2.61 5.39 -0.16
N LEU A 49 -2.79 4.14 0.28
CA LEU A 49 -2.72 3.74 1.68
C LEU A 49 -1.34 4.05 2.26
N TRP A 50 -0.26 3.79 1.53
CA TRP A 50 1.10 4.12 1.96
C TRP A 50 1.34 5.64 2.11
N LYS A 51 0.66 6.48 1.32
CA LYS A 51 0.75 7.95 1.41
C LYS A 51 -0.08 8.54 2.55
N SER A 52 -1.15 7.86 2.96
CA SER A 52 -2.10 8.33 3.97
C SER A 52 -1.51 8.65 5.37
N PRO A 53 -0.45 7.97 5.88
CA PRO A 53 0.10 8.27 7.20
C PRO A 53 0.67 9.68 7.31
N LYS A 54 1.14 10.26 6.19
CA LYS A 54 1.60 11.66 6.15
C LYS A 54 0.47 12.64 6.49
N MET A 55 -0.77 12.33 6.10
CA MET A 55 -1.93 13.14 6.47
C MET A 55 -2.33 12.93 7.94
N TYR A 56 -2.07 11.73 8.48
CA TYR A 56 -2.36 11.38 9.86
C TYR A 56 -1.29 11.86 10.86
N GLU A 57 -0.07 12.13 10.39
CA GLU A 57 1.07 12.55 11.20
C GLU A 57 0.77 13.79 12.05
N LYS A 58 -0.09 14.71 11.57
CA LYS A 58 -0.51 15.89 12.34
C LYS A 58 -1.38 15.56 13.57
N TYR A 59 -2.00 14.38 13.63
CA TYR A 59 -2.86 13.95 14.75
C TYR A 59 -2.12 13.04 15.72
N ASP A 60 -1.38 12.06 15.19
CA ASP A 60 -0.55 11.16 16.00
C ASP A 60 0.72 10.76 15.23
N PRO A 61 1.83 11.49 15.43
CA PRO A 61 3.10 11.19 14.78
C PRO A 61 3.65 9.81 15.13
N GLY A 62 3.35 9.31 16.33
CA GLY A 62 3.81 8.00 16.79
C GLY A 62 3.16 6.88 15.99
N VAL A 63 1.84 6.94 15.85
CA VAL A 63 1.07 5.99 15.01
C VAL A 63 1.45 6.13 13.54
N ALA A 64 1.58 7.35 13.01
CA ALA A 64 1.97 7.56 11.62
C ALA A 64 3.33 6.91 11.28
N ARG A 65 4.35 7.08 12.14
CA ARG A 65 5.66 6.44 11.98
C ARG A 65 5.58 4.92 12.09
N ALA A 66 4.87 4.39 13.10
CA ALA A 66 4.69 2.95 13.29
C ALA A 66 3.98 2.30 12.10
N THR A 67 2.98 2.99 11.55
CA THR A 67 2.26 2.59 10.34
C THR A 67 3.18 2.53 9.13
N LEU A 68 4.00 3.55 8.87
CA LEU A 68 4.95 3.55 7.74
C LEU A 68 5.95 2.39 7.83
N LEU A 69 6.45 2.09 9.03
CA LEU A 69 7.32 0.95 9.27
C LEU A 69 6.60 -0.39 9.00
N THR A 70 5.32 -0.47 9.35
CA THR A 70 4.48 -1.66 9.11
C THR A 70 4.18 -1.86 7.62
N PHE A 71 3.92 -0.77 6.88
CA PHE A 71 3.64 -0.85 5.45
C PHE A 71 4.82 -1.30 4.61
N ARG A 72 6.08 -1.07 5.04
CA ARG A 72 7.25 -1.65 4.37
C ARG A 72 7.18 -3.17 4.23
N ARG A 73 6.41 -3.84 5.08
CA ARG A 73 6.18 -5.28 5.06
C ARG A 73 4.97 -5.69 4.21
N HIS A 74 4.20 -4.74 3.68
CA HIS A 74 2.93 -4.95 2.97
C HIS A 74 2.96 -4.32 1.56
N LEU A 75 4.09 -4.42 0.85
CA LEU A 75 4.26 -3.82 -0.48
C LEU A 75 4.04 -4.84 -1.62
N TRP A 76 3.38 -5.97 -1.35
CA TRP A 76 3.21 -7.08 -2.30
C TRP A 76 2.56 -6.67 -3.62
N TYR A 77 1.55 -5.79 -3.58
CA TYR A 77 0.88 -5.33 -4.79
C TYR A 77 1.68 -4.28 -5.56
N LEU A 78 2.71 -3.70 -4.95
CA LEU A 78 3.63 -2.73 -5.57
C LEU A 78 4.87 -3.38 -6.18
N THR A 79 4.87 -4.71 -6.30
CA THR A 79 5.92 -5.45 -7.02
C THR A 79 5.67 -5.40 -8.52
N GLU A 80 6.74 -5.50 -9.32
CA GLU A 80 6.65 -5.40 -10.79
C GLU A 80 5.57 -6.30 -11.40
N LYS A 81 5.48 -7.55 -10.93
CA LYS A 81 4.48 -8.52 -11.42
C LYS A 81 3.07 -8.09 -11.08
N ALA A 82 2.81 -7.70 -9.83
CA ALA A 82 1.48 -7.31 -9.38
C ALA A 82 1.01 -5.98 -10.00
N LEU A 83 1.95 -5.07 -10.27
CA LEU A 83 1.69 -3.78 -10.93
C LEU A 83 1.16 -3.89 -12.35
N THR A 84 1.40 -5.01 -13.04
CA THR A 84 0.80 -5.24 -14.37
C THR A 84 -0.73 -5.21 -14.32
N SER A 85 -1.33 -5.57 -13.18
CA SER A 85 -2.78 -5.51 -12.97
C SER A 85 -3.34 -4.08 -13.02
N CYS A 86 -2.53 -3.04 -12.75
CA CYS A 86 -2.96 -1.65 -12.83
C CYS A 86 -3.34 -1.19 -14.24
N LEU A 87 -2.90 -1.89 -15.29
CA LEU A 87 -3.35 -1.59 -16.66
C LEU A 87 -4.87 -1.74 -16.79
N PHE A 88 -5.45 -2.63 -16.01
CA PHE A 88 -6.88 -2.96 -16.02
C PHE A 88 -7.65 -2.22 -14.91
N PHE A 89 -7.00 -1.30 -14.18
CA PHE A 89 -7.64 -0.48 -13.16
C PHE A 89 -8.70 0.41 -13.82
N LYS A 90 -9.97 0.35 -13.39
CA LYS A 90 -11.04 1.11 -14.07
C LYS A 90 -10.94 2.61 -13.79
N ASN A 91 -10.64 2.98 -12.54
CA ASN A 91 -10.77 4.35 -12.03
C ASN A 91 -9.48 5.20 -12.15
N GLY A 92 -8.50 4.78 -12.95
CA GLY A 92 -7.26 5.53 -13.15
C GLY A 92 -7.38 6.57 -14.26
N ALA A 93 -6.69 7.69 -14.12
CA ALA A 93 -6.52 8.63 -15.22
C ALA A 93 -5.86 7.92 -16.40
N ASP A 94 -6.43 8.08 -17.61
CA ASP A 94 -5.91 7.50 -18.85
C ASP A 94 -4.43 7.82 -19.08
N SER A 95 -3.96 8.97 -18.58
CA SER A 95 -2.56 9.38 -18.63
C SER A 95 -1.62 8.47 -17.83
N GLU A 96 -2.01 8.01 -16.65
CA GLU A 96 -1.19 7.10 -15.83
C GLU A 96 -1.20 5.68 -16.41
N LYS A 97 -2.34 5.22 -16.94
CA LYS A 97 -2.39 3.92 -17.65
C LYS A 97 -1.49 3.92 -18.88
N LYS A 98 -1.52 4.99 -19.67
CA LYS A 98 -0.63 5.18 -20.83
C LYS A 98 0.85 5.19 -20.42
N LYS A 99 1.20 5.86 -19.32
CA LYS A 99 2.58 5.82 -18.79
C LYS A 99 2.99 4.44 -18.31
N ASN A 100 2.12 3.71 -17.61
CA ASN A 100 2.38 2.34 -17.18
C ASN A 100 2.60 1.42 -18.40
N ALA A 101 1.72 1.52 -19.42
CA ALA A 101 1.85 0.77 -20.66
C ALA A 101 3.15 1.11 -21.41
N ALA A 102 3.47 2.40 -21.53
CA ALA A 102 4.72 2.84 -22.15
C ALA A 102 5.96 2.36 -21.37
N SER A 103 5.91 2.33 -20.04
CA SER A 103 6.97 1.77 -19.21
C SER A 103 7.12 0.26 -19.45
N LEU A 104 6.02 -0.49 -19.53
CA LEU A 104 6.06 -1.94 -19.82
C LEU A 104 6.63 -2.24 -21.22
N MET A 105 6.22 -1.48 -22.23
CA MET A 105 6.66 -1.66 -23.62
C MET A 105 8.16 -1.38 -23.84
N LYS A 106 8.82 -0.66 -22.92
CA LYS A 106 10.28 -0.45 -22.97
C LYS A 106 11.07 -1.72 -22.65
N TYR A 107 10.45 -2.74 -22.07
CA TYR A 107 11.12 -3.96 -21.68
C TYR A 107 10.83 -5.08 -22.68
N LYS A 108 11.90 -5.70 -23.20
CA LYS A 108 11.79 -6.95 -23.96
C LYS A 108 11.58 -8.10 -22.97
N ALA A 109 10.61 -8.97 -23.25
CA ALA A 109 10.44 -10.20 -22.49
C ALA A 109 11.76 -10.98 -22.47
N ASN A 110 12.36 -11.13 -21.30
CA ASN A 110 13.51 -12.01 -21.12
C ASN A 110 12.94 -13.40 -20.80
N GLU A 111 13.05 -14.35 -21.74
CA GLU A 111 12.55 -15.73 -21.59
C GLU A 111 13.25 -16.52 -20.47
N LYS A 112 14.34 -15.99 -19.90
CA LYS A 112 14.98 -16.60 -18.74
C LYS A 112 14.03 -16.52 -17.55
N SER A 113 13.58 -17.70 -17.10
CA SER A 113 12.69 -17.93 -15.97
C SER A 113 12.84 -16.84 -14.90
N LEU A 114 11.75 -16.12 -14.63
CA LEU A 114 11.67 -15.16 -13.54
C LEU A 114 12.19 -15.86 -12.27
N PRO A 115 13.27 -15.36 -11.64
CA PRO A 115 13.83 -16.03 -10.48
C PRO A 115 12.71 -16.24 -9.44
N THR A 116 12.61 -17.46 -8.90
CA THR A 116 11.70 -17.85 -7.80
C THR A 116 12.12 -17.21 -6.47
N VAL A 117 12.85 -16.08 -6.53
CA VAL A 117 13.33 -15.33 -5.39
C VAL A 117 12.16 -14.50 -4.85
N PHE A 118 12.13 -14.32 -3.53
CA PHE A 118 11.20 -13.39 -2.89
C PHE A 118 11.14 -12.07 -3.67
N PRO A 119 9.94 -11.52 -3.93
CA PRO A 119 9.83 -10.25 -4.63
C PRO A 119 10.63 -9.20 -3.88
N ALA A 120 11.50 -8.48 -4.59
CA ALA A 120 12.09 -7.26 -4.05
C ALA A 120 10.96 -6.26 -3.83
N PHE A 121 10.93 -5.62 -2.65
CA PHE A 121 9.96 -4.58 -2.38
C PHE A 121 10.53 -3.21 -2.77
N PRO A 122 9.74 -2.35 -3.43
CA PRO A 122 10.22 -1.05 -3.86
C PRO A 122 10.48 -0.14 -2.66
N VAL A 123 11.48 0.73 -2.81
CA VAL A 123 11.67 1.85 -1.87
C VAL A 123 10.76 3.00 -2.30
N LEU A 124 9.78 3.31 -1.45
CA LEU A 124 8.80 4.37 -1.71
C LEU A 124 9.22 5.70 -1.09
N ASN A 125 8.90 6.80 -1.78
CA ASN A 125 9.03 8.17 -1.29
C ASN A 125 7.79 8.99 -1.69
N HIS A 126 7.71 10.24 -1.22
CA HIS A 126 6.52 11.09 -1.41
C HIS A 126 6.26 11.47 -2.88
N THR A 127 7.25 11.36 -3.78
CA THR A 127 7.09 11.61 -5.22
C THR A 127 6.80 10.34 -6.01
N THR A 128 6.81 9.16 -5.37
CA THR A 128 6.55 7.88 -6.03
C THR A 128 5.15 7.85 -6.66
N LYS A 129 5.12 7.50 -7.95
CA LYS A 129 3.93 7.23 -8.77
C LYS A 129 4.00 5.79 -9.27
N LEU A 130 2.86 5.23 -9.68
CA LEU A 130 2.78 3.82 -10.13
C LEU A 130 3.74 3.52 -11.28
N HIS A 131 3.83 4.40 -12.28
CA HIS A 131 4.72 4.18 -13.42
C HIS A 131 6.22 4.21 -13.10
N HIS A 132 6.61 4.73 -11.92
CA HIS A 132 8.00 4.65 -11.43
C HIS A 132 8.35 3.23 -10.94
N LEU A 133 7.35 2.41 -10.64
CA LEU A 133 7.49 1.06 -10.10
C LEU A 133 7.38 -0.03 -11.18
N VAL A 134 7.45 0.38 -12.46
CA VAL A 134 7.35 -0.54 -13.60
C VAL A 134 8.74 -0.75 -14.20
N GLY A 135 9.27 -1.96 -14.07
CA GLY A 135 10.55 -2.38 -14.68
C GLY A 135 11.50 -3.16 -13.75
N PRO A 136 12.66 -3.61 -14.26
CA PRO A 136 13.54 -4.64 -13.69
C PRO A 136 14.34 -4.21 -12.45
N LYS A 137 13.98 -3.08 -11.83
CA LYS A 137 14.56 -2.57 -10.57
C LYS A 137 13.48 -2.13 -9.58
N SER A 138 12.23 -2.56 -9.80
CA SER A 138 11.07 -2.23 -8.95
C SER A 138 10.86 -3.30 -7.89
#